data_AF-A0A6G1ICZ2-F1
#
_entry.id   AF-A0A6G1ICZ2-F1
#
_cell.length_a   1.000
_cell.length_b   1.000
_cell.length_c   1.000
_cell.angle_alpha   90.00
_cell.angle_beta   90.00
_cell.angle_gamma   90.00
#
_symmetry.space_group_name_H-M   'P 1'
#
loop_
_entity.id
_entity.type
_entity.pdbx_description
1 polymer ?
#
loop_
_entity_poly.entity_id
_entity_poly.type
_entity_poly.pdbx_seq_one_letter_code
_entity_poly.pdbx_strand_id
1 'polypeptide(L)'
;MIPDFPKGSTPVQVDWHADQYWRNRRLSPAQLQVHDIRLEDSGWKTEDGMLEMREVLSSTLLPALEQRDDLVGKIPYDEVAKNRNEQVHLRTLATEYGWMNCLRSKGVQQNVSDPSELKKCRWIHISSKFSDYLSGCLLALSDWSKSPTDTVTALHQLEHCIYQQERFSKHGRYFAPFFQYLLDGHKDPKEAKDGPMLLSVPFLDWSVEGTPPPLRFQIDPREGYQSTKSSSHLLRSILQHFYRLEDTADRESQQVFTKHKPWLTDRGLDLKVRRWYGQHPTSLNVDELWLLVIDSRHVVTFSSNQSWKSRWPPLQLSARIMEISFRGIRNAYINTLHEQDYTSTTHVITALSGALGMLHRSFWTDITLCLSDRYASYLGHLQYRLHRSPSTKLVMDLLQVQEELNIIIQIMEQQTELVRNLQDTLNTTQNRGSLHGSTRQYHNDSGSIPRSNIATHRQLSFSHLADPCAQLLENLQREYADLVDLRENSNALINRTIQLVNIRLEDHGKAILVFTIVTIIFLPLSFISSFFGMNFSDIRNMESTQRLFWIIAGSLTTGTVGFALFLAFYGGDIVDWFLGWKENRRRMREGNKKDAIPKLVERRGSGFRNFEVLDVMRPRQTGVF
;
A
#
# COMPACT_ATOMS: atom_id res chain seq x y z
N MET A 1 -29.96 23.93 18.60
CA MET A 1 -29.99 23.34 19.96
C MET A 1 -29.77 21.83 19.86
N ILE A 2 -28.52 21.36 19.89
CA ILE A 2 -28.24 19.92 20.04
C ILE A 2 -28.34 19.64 21.54
N PRO A 3 -29.23 18.76 22.02
CA PRO A 3 -29.30 18.46 23.44
C PRO A 3 -27.98 17.78 23.85
N ASP A 4 -27.33 18.33 24.87
CA ASP A 4 -26.27 17.64 25.60
C ASP A 4 -26.89 16.35 26.17
N PHE A 5 -26.63 15.23 25.50
CA PHE A 5 -27.02 13.93 26.01
C PHE A 5 -26.18 13.67 27.26
N PRO A 6 -26.80 13.52 28.45
CA PRO A 6 -26.05 13.24 29.66
C PRO A 6 -25.28 11.92 29.47
N LYS A 7 -24.02 11.90 29.94
CA LYS A 7 -23.17 10.69 29.95
C LYS A 7 -23.96 9.52 30.55
N GLY A 8 -24.35 8.56 29.71
CA GLY A 8 -25.14 7.39 30.11
C GLY A 8 -26.56 7.30 29.51
N SER A 9 -27.02 8.29 28.75
CA SER A 9 -28.25 8.14 27.96
C SER A 9 -28.01 7.23 26.76
N THR A 10 -28.86 6.21 26.59
CA THR A 10 -28.85 5.37 25.40
C THR A 10 -29.21 6.24 24.19
N PRO A 11 -28.37 6.28 23.13
CA PRO A 11 -28.72 7.03 21.94
C PRO A 11 -30.05 6.50 21.40
N VAL A 12 -30.95 7.41 21.01
CA VAL A 12 -32.23 7.03 20.39
C VAL A 12 -31.88 6.20 19.16
N GLN A 13 -32.15 4.89 19.23
CA GLN A 13 -31.85 3.97 18.16
C GLN A 13 -32.90 4.17 17.07
N VAL A 14 -32.56 4.98 16.08
CA VAL A 14 -33.40 5.22 14.90
C VAL A 14 -33.20 4.06 13.93
N ASP A 15 -34.27 3.36 13.59
CA ASP A 15 -34.24 2.38 12.50
C ASP A 15 -34.40 3.09 11.15
N TRP A 16 -33.28 3.48 10.56
CA TRP A 16 -33.23 4.11 9.24
C TRP A 16 -33.77 3.18 8.14
N HIS A 17 -33.72 1.86 8.34
CA HIS A 17 -34.29 0.91 7.40
C HIS A 17 -35.80 0.77 7.57
N ALA A 18 -36.46 1.39 8.56
CA ALA A 18 -37.92 1.39 8.64
C ALA A 18 -38.56 2.43 7.70
N ASP A 19 -37.86 3.55 7.46
CA ASP A 19 -38.35 4.65 6.62
C ASP A 19 -38.22 4.32 5.12
N GLN A 20 -39.34 4.44 4.41
CA GLN A 20 -39.42 4.21 2.96
C GLN A 20 -38.49 5.14 2.16
N TYR A 21 -38.24 6.36 2.65
CA TYR A 21 -37.31 7.29 2.02
C TYR A 21 -35.90 6.71 1.99
N TRP A 22 -35.39 6.25 3.13
CA TRP A 22 -34.02 5.76 3.27
C TRP A 22 -33.81 4.36 2.71
N ARG A 23 -34.86 3.50 2.70
CA ARG A 23 -34.82 2.19 2.01
C ARG A 23 -34.46 2.32 0.53
N ASN A 24 -34.95 3.38 -0.10
CA ASN A 24 -34.76 3.65 -1.52
C ASN A 24 -33.64 4.67 -1.74
N ARG A 25 -32.62 4.74 -0.88
CA ARG A 25 -31.43 5.58 -1.05
C ARG A 25 -30.15 4.76 -0.94
N ARG A 26 -29.11 5.16 -1.67
CA ARG A 26 -27.80 4.50 -1.64
C ARG A 26 -27.06 4.77 -0.32
N LEU A 27 -27.22 5.99 0.18
CA LEU A 27 -26.66 6.45 1.44
C LEU A 27 -27.76 6.91 2.40
N SER A 28 -27.63 6.52 3.65
CA SER A 28 -28.43 6.96 4.78
C SER A 28 -27.54 7.60 5.85
N PRO A 29 -28.10 8.43 6.74
CA PRO A 29 -27.35 9.04 7.85
C PRO A 29 -26.63 8.02 8.74
N ALA A 30 -27.13 6.79 8.87
CA ALA A 30 -26.46 5.73 9.63
C ALA A 30 -25.19 5.16 8.98
N GLN A 31 -24.99 5.39 7.68
CA GLN A 31 -23.80 4.95 6.94
C GLN A 31 -22.70 6.01 6.91
N LEU A 32 -22.98 7.21 7.43
CA LEU A 32 -22.02 8.31 7.53
C LEU A 32 -21.47 8.40 8.96
N GLN A 33 -20.15 8.53 9.07
CA GLN A 33 -19.51 8.92 10.33
C GLN A 33 -19.20 10.42 10.28
N VAL A 34 -20.03 11.22 10.94
CA VAL A 34 -19.91 12.68 10.94
C VAL A 34 -19.20 13.14 12.20
N HIS A 35 -18.19 13.99 12.04
CA HIS A 35 -17.42 14.55 13.15
C HIS A 35 -17.35 16.07 13.00
N ASP A 36 -17.66 16.79 14.07
CA ASP A 36 -17.53 18.23 14.15
C ASP A 36 -16.26 18.59 14.93
N ILE A 37 -15.46 19.48 14.35
CA ILE A 37 -14.24 20.01 14.95
C ILE A 37 -14.53 21.42 15.44
N ARG A 38 -14.36 21.63 16.74
CA ARG A 38 -14.77 22.86 17.45
C ARG A 38 -13.74 23.27 18.48
N LEU A 39 -13.73 24.55 18.85
CA LEU A 39 -13.02 25.04 20.03
C LEU A 39 -13.94 24.86 21.24
N GLU A 40 -13.47 24.09 22.23
CA GLU A 40 -14.15 23.85 23.50
C GLU A 40 -13.34 24.44 24.66
N ASP A 41 -14.01 24.86 25.73
CA ASP A 41 -13.33 25.30 26.95
C ASP A 41 -12.69 24.08 27.61
N SER A 42 -11.36 24.12 27.78
CA SER A 42 -10.62 23.05 28.44
C SER A 42 -10.86 23.00 29.96
N GLY A 43 -11.51 24.02 30.55
CA GLY A 43 -11.69 24.15 31.99
C GLY A 43 -10.41 24.55 32.74
N TRP A 44 -9.31 24.79 32.02
CA TRP A 44 -8.03 25.29 32.53
C TRP A 44 -7.81 26.73 32.07
N LYS A 45 -7.04 27.52 32.84
CA LYS A 45 -6.74 28.95 32.63
C LYS A 45 -5.99 29.27 31.32
N THR A 46 -6.61 29.02 30.18
CA THR A 46 -6.17 29.44 28.85
C THR A 46 -7.38 30.05 28.19
N GLU A 47 -7.34 31.35 27.91
CA GLU A 47 -8.44 32.09 27.27
C GLU A 47 -8.75 31.56 25.85
N ASP A 48 -7.84 30.77 25.25
CA ASP A 48 -7.86 30.39 23.83
C ASP A 48 -8.62 29.08 23.50
N GLY A 49 -9.17 28.36 24.48
CA GLY A 49 -9.87 27.09 24.25
C GLY A 49 -9.00 25.97 23.65
N MET A 50 -9.58 24.77 23.50
CA MET A 50 -8.91 23.59 22.94
C MET A 50 -9.70 23.04 21.75
N LEU A 51 -9.00 22.71 20.65
CA LEU A 51 -9.65 22.04 19.51
C LEU A 51 -10.09 20.63 19.92
N GLU A 52 -11.37 20.32 19.79
CA GLU A 52 -11.92 19.00 20.05
C GLU A 52 -12.69 18.48 18.83
N MET A 53 -12.67 17.16 18.64
CA MET A 53 -13.40 16.47 17.58
C MET A 53 -14.49 15.63 18.23
N ARG A 54 -15.75 15.91 17.88
CA ARG A 54 -16.93 15.23 18.44
C ARG A 54 -17.67 14.48 17.36
N GLU A 55 -17.95 13.20 17.62
CA GLU A 55 -18.84 12.39 16.77
C GLU A 55 -20.27 12.93 16.88
N VAL A 56 -20.89 13.19 15.72
CA VAL A 56 -22.29 13.60 15.60
C VAL A 56 -23.11 12.35 15.33
N LEU A 57 -23.95 11.97 16.30
CA LEU A 57 -24.82 10.81 16.16
C LEU A 57 -25.86 11.04 15.06
N SER A 58 -26.13 10.02 14.25
CA SER A 58 -27.12 10.13 13.16
C SER A 58 -28.51 10.54 13.65
N SER A 59 -28.89 10.14 14.87
CA SER A 59 -30.16 10.50 15.50
C SER A 59 -30.32 12.00 15.76
N THR A 60 -29.22 12.75 15.94
CA THR A 60 -29.29 14.21 16.18
C THR A 60 -29.51 15.00 14.89
N LEU A 61 -29.39 14.35 13.73
CA LEU A 61 -29.63 14.97 12.43
C LEU A 61 -31.11 15.05 12.06
N LEU A 62 -32.01 14.35 12.78
CA LEU A 62 -33.45 14.29 12.45
C LEU A 62 -34.10 15.67 12.25
N PRO A 63 -33.90 16.69 13.10
CA PRO A 63 -34.51 18.01 12.87
C PRO A 63 -33.98 18.69 11.61
N ALA A 64 -32.70 18.50 11.28
CA ALA A 64 -32.09 19.07 10.08
C ALA A 64 -32.57 18.35 8.81
N LEU A 65 -32.95 17.07 8.92
CA LEU A 65 -33.46 16.26 7.82
C LEU A 65 -34.92 16.58 7.44
N GLU A 66 -35.63 17.40 8.22
CA GLU A 66 -36.93 17.95 7.79
C GLU A 66 -36.78 18.78 6.50
N GLN A 67 -35.61 19.42 6.32
CA GLN A 67 -35.25 20.22 5.13
C GLN A 67 -34.48 19.40 4.07
N ARG A 68 -34.62 18.06 4.07
CA ARG A 68 -33.84 17.17 3.19
C ARG A 68 -34.04 17.42 1.69
N ASP A 69 -35.21 17.91 1.28
CA ASP A 69 -35.53 18.13 -0.14
C ASP A 69 -35.33 19.60 -0.57
N ASP A 70 -34.91 20.49 0.34
CA ASP A 70 -34.69 21.92 0.08
C ASP A 70 -33.72 22.17 -1.07
N LEU A 71 -32.61 21.42 -1.12
CA LEU A 71 -31.58 21.64 -2.12
C LEU A 71 -32.11 21.39 -3.54
N VAL A 72 -32.97 20.39 -3.69
CA VAL A 72 -33.54 20.02 -4.99
C VAL A 72 -34.29 21.20 -5.61
N GLY A 73 -34.98 22.01 -4.79
CA GLY A 73 -35.68 23.21 -5.24
C GLY A 73 -34.79 24.45 -5.38
N LYS A 74 -33.66 24.52 -4.67
CA LYS A 74 -32.75 25.68 -4.67
C LYS A 74 -31.79 25.72 -5.87
N ILE A 75 -31.53 24.59 -6.52
CA ILE A 75 -30.59 24.53 -7.66
C ILE A 75 -31.22 25.20 -8.90
N PRO A 76 -30.58 26.23 -9.50
CA PRO A 76 -31.07 26.87 -10.71
C PRO A 76 -30.71 26.05 -11.97
N TYR A 77 -31.39 24.92 -12.18
CA TYR A 77 -31.06 23.97 -13.26
C TYR A 77 -31.01 24.60 -14.66
N ASP A 78 -31.91 25.54 -14.95
CA ASP A 78 -32.01 26.17 -16.28
C ASP A 78 -30.89 27.18 -16.55
N GLU A 79 -30.31 27.77 -15.49
CA GLU A 79 -29.23 28.75 -15.61
C GLU A 79 -27.87 28.07 -15.74
N VAL A 80 -27.69 26.95 -15.04
CA VAL A 80 -26.37 26.31 -14.88
C VAL A 80 -26.13 25.23 -15.92
N ALA A 81 -27.17 24.50 -16.35
CA ALA A 81 -27.06 23.42 -17.33
C ALA A 81 -27.80 23.78 -18.62
N LYS A 82 -27.04 23.91 -19.71
CA LYS A 82 -27.59 24.23 -21.05
C LYS A 82 -28.28 23.03 -21.69
N ASN A 83 -27.84 21.82 -21.35
CA ASN A 83 -28.30 20.58 -21.96
C ASN A 83 -29.39 19.91 -21.12
N ARG A 84 -30.48 19.45 -21.77
CA ARG A 84 -31.56 18.73 -21.08
C ARG A 84 -31.07 17.46 -20.36
N ASN A 85 -30.09 16.76 -20.92
CA ASN A 85 -29.52 15.55 -20.30
C ASN A 85 -28.77 15.87 -19.01
N GLU A 86 -28.01 16.97 -19.01
CA GLU A 86 -27.26 17.46 -17.85
C GLU A 86 -28.19 17.94 -16.74
N GLN A 87 -29.29 18.63 -17.10
CA GLN A 87 -30.34 18.99 -16.15
C GLN A 87 -30.98 17.75 -15.51
N VAL A 88 -31.26 16.70 -16.29
CA VAL A 88 -31.81 15.45 -15.76
C VAL A 88 -30.81 14.73 -14.86
N HIS A 89 -29.53 14.71 -15.22
CA HIS A 89 -28.45 14.14 -14.41
C HIS A 89 -28.31 14.87 -13.06
N LEU A 90 -28.22 16.20 -13.08
CA LEU A 90 -28.14 17.03 -11.88
C LEU A 90 -29.37 16.86 -10.99
N ARG A 91 -30.59 16.81 -11.55
CA ARG A 91 -31.80 16.52 -10.78
C ARG A 91 -31.75 15.13 -10.15
N THR A 92 -31.25 14.14 -10.87
CA THR A 92 -31.11 12.77 -10.34
C THR A 92 -30.14 12.76 -9.16
N LEU A 93 -28.97 13.37 -9.30
CA LEU A 93 -27.99 13.52 -8.21
C LEU A 93 -28.55 14.30 -7.02
N ALA A 94 -29.22 15.43 -7.27
CA ALA A 94 -29.84 16.25 -6.22
C ALA A 94 -30.93 15.48 -5.49
N THR A 95 -31.77 14.72 -6.19
CA THR A 95 -32.79 13.90 -5.53
C THR A 95 -32.15 12.82 -4.67
N GLU A 96 -31.07 12.18 -5.13
CA GLU A 96 -30.43 11.08 -4.43
C GLU A 96 -29.61 11.51 -3.21
N TYR A 97 -28.84 12.59 -3.35
CA TYR A 97 -27.84 12.99 -2.38
C TYR A 97 -28.12 14.34 -1.72
N GLY A 98 -29.07 15.12 -2.24
CA GLY A 98 -29.30 16.51 -1.81
C GLY A 98 -29.70 16.67 -0.34
N TRP A 99 -30.20 15.62 0.29
CA TRP A 99 -30.43 15.58 1.73
C TRP A 99 -29.17 15.86 2.55
N MET A 100 -27.97 15.53 2.04
CA MET A 100 -26.70 15.79 2.72
C MET A 100 -26.39 17.29 2.83
N ASN A 101 -27.14 18.17 2.14
CA ASN A 101 -26.98 19.61 2.29
C ASN A 101 -27.23 20.08 3.74
N CYS A 102 -28.07 19.36 4.49
CA CYS A 102 -28.28 19.63 5.92
C CYS A 102 -27.00 19.43 6.76
N LEU A 103 -25.99 18.72 6.22
CA LEU A 103 -24.70 18.53 6.85
C LEU A 103 -23.77 19.73 6.67
N ARG A 104 -24.11 20.73 5.84
CA ARG A 104 -23.29 21.94 5.74
C ARG A 104 -23.31 22.73 7.05
N SER A 105 -22.18 23.35 7.37
CA SER A 105 -22.04 24.32 8.44
C SER A 105 -22.73 25.62 8.04
N LYS A 106 -23.49 26.20 8.98
CA LYS A 106 -24.15 27.49 8.77
C LYS A 106 -23.21 28.69 8.94
N GLY A 107 -22.03 28.47 9.52
CA GLY A 107 -21.00 29.49 9.72
C GLY A 107 -19.72 28.94 10.32
N VAL A 108 -18.77 29.83 10.60
CA VAL A 108 -17.44 29.50 11.13
C VAL A 108 -17.36 29.90 12.59
N GLN A 109 -16.88 28.98 13.43
CA GLN A 109 -16.57 29.30 14.83
C GLN A 109 -15.30 30.14 14.91
N GLN A 110 -15.37 31.29 15.57
CA GLN A 110 -14.23 32.13 15.90
C GLN A 110 -13.79 31.88 17.34
N ASN A 111 -14.74 31.89 18.28
CA ASN A 111 -14.47 31.83 19.72
C ASN A 111 -15.12 30.62 20.40
N VAL A 112 -14.67 30.31 21.61
CA VAL A 112 -15.24 29.24 22.45
C VAL A 112 -16.69 29.54 22.84
N SER A 113 -17.04 30.81 23.01
CA SER A 113 -18.37 31.28 23.39
C SER A 113 -19.40 31.25 22.25
N ASP A 114 -18.97 30.94 21.03
CA ASP A 114 -19.85 30.92 19.87
C ASP A 114 -20.90 29.80 19.96
N PRO A 115 -22.09 30.00 19.35
CA PRO A 115 -23.16 29.01 19.35
C PRO A 115 -22.73 27.62 18.88
N SER A 116 -23.40 26.58 19.40
CA SER A 116 -23.11 25.18 19.07
C SER A 116 -23.27 24.80 17.60
N GLU A 117 -23.92 25.65 16.82
CA GLU A 117 -24.11 25.46 15.37
C GLU A 117 -22.89 25.86 14.55
N LEU A 118 -22.01 26.71 15.11
CA LEU A 118 -20.77 27.15 14.47
C LEU A 118 -19.63 26.18 14.80
N LYS A 119 -18.81 25.90 13.79
CA LYS A 119 -17.68 24.96 13.88
C LYS A 119 -16.51 25.42 13.02
N LYS A 120 -15.34 24.85 13.28
CA LYS A 120 -14.12 25.10 12.50
C LYS A 120 -14.12 24.30 11.20
N CYS A 121 -14.43 23.02 11.30
CA CYS A 121 -14.50 22.09 10.18
C CYS A 121 -15.45 20.92 10.50
N ARG A 122 -16.11 20.38 9.49
CA ARG A 122 -16.88 19.15 9.56
C ARG A 122 -16.21 18.10 8.69
N TRP A 123 -15.89 16.98 9.32
CA TRP A 123 -15.35 15.80 8.66
C TRP A 123 -16.43 14.74 8.54
N ILE A 124 -16.62 14.21 7.33
CA ILE A 124 -17.54 13.11 7.06
C ILE A 124 -16.71 11.94 6.55
N HIS A 125 -16.84 10.78 7.19
CA HIS A 125 -16.20 9.55 6.75
C HIS A 125 -17.23 8.56 6.21
N ILE A 126 -16.99 8.09 4.99
CA ILE A 126 -17.79 7.13 4.27
C ILE A 126 -16.99 5.86 4.09
N SER A 127 -17.62 4.78 4.48
CA SER A 127 -17.02 3.45 4.63
C SER A 127 -16.99 2.62 3.33
N SER A 128 -17.44 3.21 2.24
CA SER A 128 -17.71 2.57 0.95
C SER A 128 -17.19 3.42 -0.19
N LYS A 129 -16.58 2.75 -1.17
CA LYS A 129 -15.82 3.37 -2.25
C LYS A 129 -16.49 3.12 -3.60
N PHE A 130 -17.57 3.86 -3.83
CA PHE A 130 -18.21 3.96 -5.15
C PHE A 130 -17.92 5.34 -5.72
N SER A 131 -17.43 5.41 -6.95
CA SER A 131 -17.09 6.67 -7.62
C SER A 131 -18.29 7.62 -7.71
N ASP A 132 -19.50 7.07 -7.86
CA ASP A 132 -20.77 7.83 -7.86
C ASP A 132 -21.00 8.64 -6.58
N TYR A 133 -20.45 8.19 -5.44
CA TYR A 133 -20.59 8.92 -4.17
C TYR A 133 -19.79 10.22 -4.16
N LEU A 134 -18.71 10.31 -4.94
CA LEU A 134 -17.90 11.52 -5.03
C LEU A 134 -18.74 12.66 -5.63
N SER A 135 -19.40 12.41 -6.76
CA SER A 135 -20.27 13.40 -7.42
C SER A 135 -21.47 13.77 -6.56
N GLY A 136 -22.07 12.77 -5.87
CA GLY A 136 -23.16 13.00 -4.93
C GLY A 136 -22.77 13.89 -3.75
N CYS A 137 -21.63 13.60 -3.12
CA CYS A 137 -21.10 14.39 -2.00
C CYS A 137 -20.70 15.80 -2.45
N LEU A 138 -20.03 15.96 -3.60
CA LEU A 138 -19.66 17.27 -4.12
C LEU A 138 -20.90 18.12 -4.39
N LEU A 139 -21.91 17.57 -5.07
CA LEU A 139 -23.15 18.29 -5.37
C LEU A 139 -23.89 18.69 -4.09
N ALA A 140 -24.08 17.75 -3.17
CA ALA A 140 -24.94 17.97 -2.01
C ALA A 140 -24.29 18.88 -0.97
N LEU A 141 -22.98 18.81 -0.81
CA LEU A 141 -22.24 19.61 0.15
C LEU A 141 -21.74 20.92 -0.43
N SER A 142 -21.89 21.23 -1.73
CA SER A 142 -21.49 22.54 -2.29
C SER A 142 -22.45 23.68 -1.91
N ASP A 143 -21.93 24.91 -1.96
CA ASP A 143 -22.71 26.14 -1.70
C ASP A 143 -23.31 26.72 -3.00
N TRP A 144 -24.52 26.28 -3.31
CA TRP A 144 -25.24 26.74 -4.50
C TRP A 144 -25.68 28.21 -4.43
N SER A 145 -25.60 28.86 -3.26
CA SER A 145 -25.95 30.28 -3.11
C SER A 145 -24.84 31.24 -3.55
N LYS A 146 -23.58 30.77 -3.53
CA LYS A 146 -22.40 31.61 -3.83
C LYS A 146 -21.96 31.51 -5.28
N SER A 147 -21.74 30.29 -5.77
CA SER A 147 -21.21 30.07 -7.12
C SER A 147 -21.74 28.77 -7.75
N PRO A 148 -22.98 28.78 -8.25
CA PRO A 148 -23.61 27.59 -8.85
C PRO A 148 -22.89 27.12 -10.13
N THR A 149 -22.36 28.06 -10.93
CA THR A 149 -21.57 27.76 -12.14
C THR A 149 -20.25 27.07 -11.82
N ASP A 150 -19.57 27.51 -10.76
CA ASP A 150 -18.32 26.90 -10.33
C ASP A 150 -18.59 25.49 -9.82
N THR A 151 -19.69 25.28 -9.10
CA THR A 151 -20.09 23.94 -8.61
C THR A 151 -20.27 22.94 -9.76
N VAL A 152 -20.94 23.33 -10.85
CA VAL A 152 -21.10 22.45 -12.02
C VAL A 152 -19.79 22.26 -12.77
N THR A 153 -18.96 23.29 -12.87
CA THR A 153 -17.60 23.15 -13.43
C THR A 153 -16.76 22.16 -12.64
N ALA A 154 -16.80 22.24 -11.31
CA ALA A 154 -16.11 21.31 -10.42
C ALA A 154 -16.66 19.88 -10.55
N LEU A 155 -17.98 19.71 -10.73
CA LEU A 155 -18.59 18.39 -10.98
C LEU A 155 -18.11 17.78 -12.30
N HIS A 156 -18.04 18.57 -13.38
CA HIS A 156 -17.49 18.09 -14.66
C HIS A 156 -16.02 17.72 -14.54
N GLN A 157 -15.24 18.56 -13.84
CA GLN A 157 -13.83 18.29 -13.63
C GLN A 157 -13.62 17.07 -12.73
N LEU A 158 -14.51 16.83 -11.77
CA LEU A 158 -14.51 15.63 -10.94
C LEU A 158 -14.75 14.37 -11.77
N GLU A 159 -15.77 14.36 -12.63
CA GLU A 159 -16.05 13.20 -13.49
C GLU A 159 -14.88 12.92 -14.45
N HIS A 160 -14.29 13.97 -15.01
CA HIS A 160 -13.09 13.85 -15.83
C HIS A 160 -11.88 13.34 -15.03
N CYS A 161 -11.67 13.84 -13.81
CA CYS A 161 -10.61 13.39 -12.91
C CYS A 161 -10.76 11.90 -12.57
N ILE A 162 -11.99 11.46 -12.22
CA ILE A 162 -12.32 10.06 -11.96
C ILE A 162 -11.96 9.21 -13.19
N TYR A 163 -12.45 9.58 -14.38
CA TYR A 163 -12.18 8.84 -15.61
C TYR A 163 -10.67 8.76 -15.93
N GLN A 164 -9.93 9.86 -15.71
CA GLN A 164 -8.49 9.91 -15.98
C GLN A 164 -7.66 9.08 -15.02
N GLN A 165 -8.07 8.96 -13.75
CA GLN A 165 -7.27 8.34 -12.69
C GLN A 165 -7.72 6.92 -12.34
N GLU A 166 -8.96 6.54 -12.69
CA GLU A 166 -9.47 5.19 -12.50
C GLU A 166 -8.70 4.21 -13.38
N ARG A 167 -8.33 3.08 -12.79
CA ARG A 167 -7.58 2.02 -13.43
C ARG A 167 -8.28 0.69 -13.15
N PHE A 168 -8.06 -0.23 -14.07
CA PHE A 168 -8.67 -1.54 -14.06
C PHE A 168 -7.60 -2.61 -13.91
N SER A 169 -7.88 -3.59 -13.06
CA SER A 169 -7.06 -4.78 -12.88
C SER A 169 -7.96 -6.02 -12.87
N LYS A 170 -7.35 -7.20 -12.98
CA LYS A 170 -8.02 -8.48 -12.76
C LYS A 170 -8.65 -8.56 -11.36
N HIS A 171 -8.12 -7.79 -10.40
CA HIS A 171 -8.52 -7.75 -8.99
C HIS A 171 -9.48 -6.59 -8.65
N GLY A 172 -10.06 -5.94 -9.65
CA GLY A 172 -11.03 -4.86 -9.49
C GLY A 172 -10.53 -3.48 -9.89
N ARG A 173 -11.36 -2.47 -9.64
CA ARG A 173 -11.08 -1.06 -9.93
C ARG A 173 -10.35 -0.39 -8.79
N TYR A 174 -9.50 0.58 -9.15
CA TYR A 174 -8.63 1.26 -8.22
C TYR A 174 -8.21 2.62 -8.77
N PHE A 175 -7.79 3.56 -7.91
CA PHE A 175 -7.23 4.83 -8.35
C PHE A 175 -5.71 4.80 -8.31
N ALA A 176 -5.06 5.42 -9.29
CA ALA A 176 -3.66 5.83 -9.11
C ALA A 176 -3.56 6.85 -7.95
N PRO A 177 -2.41 7.01 -7.30
CA PRO A 177 -2.20 8.10 -6.35
C PRO A 177 -2.19 9.44 -7.09
N PHE A 178 -3.00 10.39 -6.65
CA PHE A 178 -3.03 11.76 -7.19
C PHE A 178 -3.67 12.74 -6.20
N PHE A 179 -3.45 14.04 -6.42
CA PHE A 179 -4.32 15.09 -5.93
C PHE A 179 -4.56 16.10 -7.06
N GLN A 180 -5.77 16.65 -7.13
CA GLN A 180 -6.15 17.62 -8.15
C GLN A 180 -7.22 18.58 -7.63
N TYR A 181 -6.98 19.87 -7.82
CA TYR A 181 -8.00 20.90 -7.62
C TYR A 181 -9.00 20.88 -8.78
N LEU A 182 -10.28 21.01 -8.47
CA LEU A 182 -11.36 20.85 -9.45
C LEU A 182 -11.77 22.17 -10.12
N LEU A 183 -11.21 23.30 -9.67
CA LEU A 183 -11.47 24.65 -10.19
C LEU A 183 -10.21 25.36 -10.73
N ASP A 184 -9.13 24.62 -10.94
CA ASP A 184 -7.85 25.20 -11.33
C ASP A 184 -7.94 25.80 -12.74
N GLY A 185 -7.97 27.14 -12.83
CA GLY A 185 -8.03 27.87 -14.11
C GLY A 185 -8.90 29.12 -14.15
N HIS A 186 -9.77 29.37 -13.16
CA HIS A 186 -10.77 30.45 -13.29
C HIS A 186 -10.77 31.60 -12.27
N LYS A 187 -10.00 31.57 -11.16
CA LYS A 187 -10.00 32.68 -10.18
C LYS A 187 -8.64 32.89 -9.47
N ASP A 188 -8.53 34.04 -8.82
CA ASP A 188 -7.39 34.56 -8.06
C ASP A 188 -6.79 33.47 -7.14
N PRO A 189 -5.46 33.23 -7.12
CA PRO A 189 -4.81 32.16 -6.34
C PRO A 189 -5.11 32.17 -4.82
N LYS A 190 -5.72 33.23 -4.28
CA LYS A 190 -6.21 33.26 -2.89
C LYS A 190 -7.50 32.47 -2.69
N GLU A 191 -8.40 32.41 -3.68
CA GLU A 191 -9.63 31.60 -3.64
C GLU A 191 -9.37 30.13 -3.98
N ALA A 192 -8.27 29.83 -4.68
CA ALA A 192 -7.85 28.46 -4.98
C ALA A 192 -7.50 27.63 -3.73
N LYS A 193 -7.10 28.27 -2.62
CA LYS A 193 -6.71 27.58 -1.37
C LYS A 193 -7.84 26.76 -0.72
N ASP A 194 -9.07 27.22 -0.92
CA ASP A 194 -10.26 26.72 -0.24
C ASP A 194 -11.23 26.04 -1.22
N GLY A 195 -10.79 25.83 -2.47
CA GLY A 195 -11.58 25.23 -3.52
C GLY A 195 -11.71 23.70 -3.39
N PRO A 196 -12.67 23.11 -4.12
CA PRO A 196 -12.88 21.69 -4.09
C PRO A 196 -11.68 20.94 -4.69
N MET A 197 -11.26 19.87 -4.02
CA MET A 197 -10.08 19.08 -4.38
C MET A 197 -10.39 17.60 -4.18
N LEU A 198 -9.97 16.76 -5.13
CA LEU A 198 -9.98 15.31 -4.98
C LEU A 198 -8.55 14.81 -4.82
N LEU A 199 -8.34 13.94 -3.84
CA LEU A 199 -7.08 13.27 -3.58
C LEU A 199 -7.34 11.77 -3.35
N SER A 200 -6.46 10.93 -3.88
CA SER A 200 -6.45 9.50 -3.64
C SER A 200 -5.04 9.06 -3.30
N VAL A 201 -4.88 8.26 -2.24
CA VAL A 201 -3.59 7.71 -1.84
C VAL A 201 -3.74 6.26 -1.35
N PRO A 202 -2.89 5.32 -1.82
CA PRO A 202 -2.85 3.97 -1.28
C PRO A 202 -2.17 3.97 0.09
N PHE A 203 -2.69 3.16 1.02
CA PHE A 203 -2.06 2.95 2.33
C PHE A 203 -2.04 1.47 2.70
N LEU A 204 -1.06 1.09 3.52
CA LEU A 204 -0.85 -0.29 3.94
C LEU A 204 -1.64 -0.59 5.20
N ASP A 205 -2.34 -1.71 5.19
CA ASP A 205 -3.06 -2.20 6.35
C ASP A 205 -3.09 -3.73 6.38
N TRP A 206 -3.37 -4.31 7.54
CA TRP A 206 -3.39 -5.75 7.75
C TRP A 206 -4.82 -6.30 7.75
N SER A 207 -4.96 -7.58 7.41
CA SER A 207 -6.21 -8.32 7.56
C SER A 207 -6.01 -9.64 8.31
N VAL A 208 -7.12 -10.35 8.53
CA VAL A 208 -7.23 -11.56 9.35
C VAL A 208 -7.43 -12.79 8.47
N GLU A 209 -7.21 -13.97 9.05
CA GLU A 209 -7.25 -15.23 8.30
C GLU A 209 -8.72 -15.57 7.95
N GLY A 210 -8.95 -15.97 6.70
CA GLY A 210 -10.28 -16.28 6.17
C GLY A 210 -10.88 -15.16 5.32
N THR A 211 -12.16 -15.30 4.96
CA THR A 211 -12.87 -14.24 4.25
C THR A 211 -13.12 -13.09 5.22
N PRO A 212 -12.59 -11.87 4.96
CA PRO A 212 -12.93 -10.72 5.79
C PRO A 212 -14.46 -10.59 5.81
N PRO A 213 -15.07 -10.34 6.99
CA PRO A 213 -16.52 -10.17 7.04
C PRO A 213 -16.88 -9.04 6.07
N PRO A 214 -18.03 -9.17 5.37
CA PRO A 214 -18.43 -8.17 4.37
C PRO A 214 -18.36 -6.80 5.03
N LEU A 215 -17.59 -5.90 4.42
CA LEU A 215 -17.41 -4.54 4.91
C LEU A 215 -18.83 -3.97 5.10
N ARG A 216 -19.22 -3.69 6.36
CA ARG A 216 -20.61 -3.48 6.81
C ARG A 216 -21.42 -2.50 5.95
N PHE A 217 -20.74 -1.59 5.26
CA PHE A 217 -21.33 -0.51 4.47
C PHE A 217 -20.92 -0.53 2.99
N GLN A 218 -20.20 -1.54 2.52
CA GLN A 218 -19.74 -1.65 1.13
C GLN A 218 -20.78 -2.23 0.17
N ILE A 219 -21.93 -2.69 0.70
CA ILE A 219 -23.03 -3.23 -0.10
C ILE A 219 -24.10 -2.15 -0.20
N ASP A 220 -24.45 -1.74 -1.43
CA ASP A 220 -25.63 -0.89 -1.67
C ASP A 220 -26.88 -1.68 -1.23
N PRO A 221 -27.68 -1.14 -0.28
CA PRO A 221 -28.89 -1.80 0.21
C PRO A 221 -29.88 -2.17 -0.88
N ARG A 222 -29.87 -1.45 -2.01
CA ARG A 222 -30.78 -1.70 -3.13
C ARG A 222 -30.31 -2.84 -4.03
N GLU A 223 -29.01 -3.04 -4.13
CA GLU A 223 -28.45 -3.85 -5.20
C GLU A 223 -28.26 -5.31 -4.79
N GLY A 224 -28.12 -5.63 -3.49
CA GLY A 224 -28.16 -7.00 -2.94
C GLY A 224 -27.05 -7.97 -3.39
N TYR A 225 -26.60 -7.84 -4.64
CA TYR A 225 -25.50 -8.50 -5.33
C TYR A 225 -25.01 -7.54 -6.44
N GLN A 226 -23.70 -7.29 -6.45
CA GLN A 226 -22.94 -6.42 -7.39
C GLN A 226 -23.70 -6.00 -8.66
N SER A 227 -24.18 -4.76 -8.71
CA SER A 227 -24.63 -4.14 -9.95
C SER A 227 -23.48 -4.00 -10.93
N THR A 228 -23.77 -4.28 -12.20
CA THR A 228 -22.83 -4.12 -13.31
C THR A 228 -22.50 -2.66 -13.62
N LYS A 229 -23.21 -1.68 -13.04
CA LYS A 229 -23.05 -0.25 -13.36
C LYS A 229 -21.98 0.47 -12.53
N SER A 230 -21.74 0.08 -11.28
CA SER A 230 -20.72 0.71 -10.41
C SER A 230 -20.01 -0.35 -9.56
N SER A 231 -18.88 -0.89 -10.06
CA SER A 231 -18.09 -1.81 -9.25
C SER A 231 -17.33 -1.03 -8.18
N SER A 232 -17.52 -1.39 -6.91
CA SER A 232 -16.80 -0.81 -5.79
C SER A 232 -15.28 -0.98 -5.93
N HIS A 233 -14.51 -0.01 -5.49
CA HIS A 233 -13.07 -0.20 -5.29
C HIS A 233 -12.87 -1.09 -4.07
N LEU A 234 -12.28 -2.27 -4.28
CA LEU A 234 -12.12 -3.29 -3.24
C LEU A 234 -10.76 -3.14 -2.52
N LEU A 235 -10.69 -3.68 -1.31
CA LEU A 235 -9.44 -3.92 -0.61
C LEU A 235 -8.65 -5.00 -1.37
N ARG A 236 -7.36 -4.78 -1.60
CA ARG A 236 -6.49 -5.71 -2.35
C ARG A 236 -5.31 -6.14 -1.50
N SER A 237 -4.77 -7.32 -1.75
CA SER A 237 -3.47 -7.72 -1.19
C SER A 237 -2.33 -6.89 -1.82
N ILE A 238 -1.15 -6.87 -1.18
CA ILE A 238 0.03 -6.21 -1.80
C ILE A 238 0.39 -6.81 -3.18
N LEU A 239 0.21 -8.12 -3.35
CA LEU A 239 0.48 -8.80 -4.62
C LEU A 239 -0.57 -8.41 -5.67
N GLN A 240 -1.85 -8.40 -5.31
CA GLN A 240 -2.94 -7.98 -6.20
C GLN A 240 -2.83 -6.50 -6.61
N HIS A 241 -2.31 -5.64 -5.72
CA HIS A 241 -2.06 -4.24 -6.01
C HIS A 241 -0.97 -4.07 -7.09
N PHE A 242 0.12 -4.85 -6.99
CA PHE A 242 1.25 -4.80 -7.92
C PHE A 242 0.96 -5.54 -9.23
N TYR A 243 0.54 -6.81 -9.16
CA TYR A 243 0.25 -7.68 -10.30
C TYR A 243 -1.18 -7.49 -10.81
N ARG A 244 -1.36 -6.45 -11.62
CA ARG A 244 -2.69 -6.01 -12.08
C ARG A 244 -3.36 -6.97 -13.07
N LEU A 245 -2.58 -7.69 -13.87
CA LEU A 245 -3.09 -8.52 -14.97
C LEU A 245 -3.07 -10.03 -14.65
N GLU A 246 -2.31 -10.43 -13.63
CA GLU A 246 -2.06 -11.83 -13.30
C GLU A 246 -2.95 -12.30 -12.15
N ASP A 247 -3.21 -13.60 -12.07
CA ASP A 247 -3.78 -14.18 -10.86
C ASP A 247 -2.68 -14.30 -9.79
N THR A 248 -2.99 -13.90 -8.56
CA THR A 248 -2.04 -14.01 -7.45
C THR A 248 -2.51 -14.97 -6.36
N ALA A 249 -3.67 -15.64 -6.55
CA ALA A 249 -4.33 -16.45 -5.54
C ALA A 249 -3.44 -17.57 -4.97
N ASP A 250 -2.62 -18.21 -5.80
CA ASP A 250 -1.66 -19.25 -5.42
C ASP A 250 -0.52 -18.71 -4.53
N ARG A 251 -0.17 -17.43 -4.69
CA ARG A 251 0.92 -16.75 -3.99
C ARG A 251 0.48 -16.03 -2.71
N GLU A 252 -0.81 -15.77 -2.52
CA GLU A 252 -1.33 -15.11 -1.30
C GLU A 252 -0.96 -15.87 -0.01
N SER A 253 -0.99 -17.20 -0.06
CA SER A 253 -0.60 -18.07 1.06
C SER A 253 0.88 -17.93 1.43
N GLN A 254 1.69 -17.42 0.50
CA GLN A 254 3.12 -17.34 0.68
C GLN A 254 3.56 -16.05 1.36
N GLN A 255 2.70 -15.02 1.45
CA GLN A 255 3.08 -13.70 1.98
C GLN A 255 3.80 -13.78 3.33
N VAL A 256 4.70 -12.84 3.62
CA VAL A 256 5.41 -12.80 4.92
C VAL A 256 4.44 -12.74 6.09
N PHE A 257 3.36 -11.95 5.98
CA PHE A 257 2.31 -11.85 7.01
C PHE A 257 1.58 -13.19 7.24
N THR A 258 1.49 -14.03 6.21
CA THR A 258 0.85 -15.36 6.30
C THR A 258 1.81 -16.40 6.90
N LYS A 259 3.06 -16.44 6.41
CA LYS A 259 4.07 -17.44 6.80
C LYS A 259 4.64 -17.22 8.19
N HIS A 260 5.02 -15.98 8.51
CA HIS A 260 5.79 -15.69 9.71
C HIS A 260 4.86 -15.47 10.90
N LYS A 261 4.70 -16.46 11.79
CA LYS A 261 3.80 -16.37 12.97
C LYS A 261 4.62 -16.38 14.28
N PRO A 262 5.34 -15.29 14.63
CA PRO A 262 6.27 -15.26 15.76
C PRO A 262 5.60 -15.46 17.14
N TRP A 263 4.30 -15.20 17.25
CA TRP A 263 3.51 -15.45 18.45
C TRP A 263 3.31 -16.94 18.77
N LEU A 264 3.58 -17.86 17.83
CA LEU A 264 3.52 -19.30 18.13
C LEU A 264 4.67 -19.74 19.03
N THR A 265 5.81 -19.05 18.97
CA THR A 265 7.01 -19.38 19.74
C THR A 265 7.18 -18.50 20.99
N ASP A 266 6.68 -17.26 20.97
CA ASP A 266 6.78 -16.32 22.09
C ASP A 266 5.39 -16.00 22.68
N ARG A 267 5.11 -16.56 23.86
CA ARG A 267 3.85 -16.34 24.60
C ARG A 267 3.68 -14.88 25.04
N GLY A 268 4.76 -14.17 25.36
CA GLY A 268 4.70 -12.76 25.75
C GLY A 268 4.29 -11.88 24.57
N LEU A 269 4.86 -12.17 23.40
CA LEU A 269 4.47 -11.51 22.15
C LEU A 269 3.02 -11.85 21.77
N ASP A 270 2.60 -13.11 21.89
CA ASP A 270 1.22 -13.53 21.60
C ASP A 270 0.19 -12.72 22.41
N LEU A 271 0.41 -12.58 23.73
CA LEU A 271 -0.46 -11.78 24.58
C LEU A 271 -0.49 -10.30 24.17
N LYS A 272 0.66 -9.73 23.78
CA LYS A 272 0.73 -8.34 23.28
C LYS A 272 -0.03 -8.17 21.97
N VAL A 273 0.15 -9.08 21.02
CA VAL A 273 -0.51 -9.06 19.70
C VAL A 273 -2.02 -9.18 19.86
N ARG A 274 -2.51 -10.15 20.66
CA ARG A 274 -3.96 -10.29 20.91
C ARG A 274 -4.55 -9.10 21.65
N ARG A 275 -3.82 -8.56 22.64
CA ARG A 275 -4.26 -7.36 23.37
C ARG A 275 -4.39 -6.15 22.45
N TRP A 276 -3.48 -6.01 21.50
CA TRP A 276 -3.45 -4.86 20.62
C TRP A 276 -4.41 -5.01 19.44
N TYR A 277 -4.26 -6.07 18.65
CA TYR A 277 -5.00 -6.25 17.42
C TYR A 277 -6.34 -6.98 17.58
N GLY A 278 -6.58 -7.61 18.73
CA GLY A 278 -7.73 -8.50 18.97
C GLY A 278 -7.59 -9.85 18.26
N GLN A 279 -7.11 -9.84 17.02
CA GLN A 279 -6.86 -11.01 16.18
C GLN A 279 -5.44 -10.96 15.60
N HIS A 280 -4.94 -12.08 15.09
CA HIS A 280 -3.60 -12.15 14.52
C HIS A 280 -3.58 -11.55 13.10
N PRO A 281 -2.67 -10.60 12.80
CA PRO A 281 -2.51 -10.06 11.45
C PRO A 281 -1.85 -11.10 10.54
N THR A 282 -2.60 -11.58 9.54
CA THR A 282 -2.23 -12.72 8.70
C THR A 282 -2.04 -12.36 7.23
N SER A 283 -2.46 -11.20 6.78
CA SER A 283 -2.24 -10.75 5.40
C SER A 283 -1.98 -9.25 5.36
N LEU A 284 -1.14 -8.83 4.43
CA LEU A 284 -0.83 -7.42 4.17
C LEU A 284 -1.59 -6.96 2.92
N ASN A 285 -2.38 -5.92 3.11
CA ASN A 285 -3.28 -5.36 2.12
C ASN A 285 -2.95 -3.90 1.83
N VAL A 286 -3.40 -3.46 0.67
CA VAL A 286 -3.39 -2.08 0.22
C VAL A 286 -4.84 -1.63 0.12
N ASP A 287 -5.19 -0.66 0.96
CA ASP A 287 -6.44 0.09 0.83
C ASP A 287 -6.16 1.46 0.22
N GLU A 288 -7.21 2.20 -0.10
CA GLU A 288 -7.14 3.53 -0.69
C GLU A 288 -7.93 4.50 0.18
N LEU A 289 -7.30 5.61 0.54
CA LEU A 289 -7.96 6.75 1.15
C LEU A 289 -8.28 7.75 0.06
N TRP A 290 -9.57 8.04 -0.14
CA TRP A 290 -10.00 9.17 -0.96
C TRP A 290 -10.38 10.33 -0.06
N LEU A 291 -9.95 11.53 -0.42
CA LEU A 291 -10.28 12.77 0.26
C LEU A 291 -10.93 13.70 -0.77
N LEU A 292 -12.18 14.05 -0.53
CA LEU A 292 -12.91 15.06 -1.27
C LEU A 292 -13.06 16.29 -0.38
N VAL A 293 -12.25 17.30 -0.64
CA VAL A 293 -12.43 18.63 -0.06
C VAL A 293 -13.53 19.32 -0.85
N ILE A 294 -14.54 19.84 -0.15
CA ILE A 294 -15.66 20.57 -0.76
C ILE A 294 -15.37 22.07 -0.71
N ASP A 295 -15.00 22.54 0.48
CA ASP A 295 -14.60 23.91 0.79
C ASP A 295 -13.66 23.88 2.02
N SER A 296 -13.24 25.05 2.53
CA SER A 296 -12.39 25.14 3.73
C SER A 296 -12.97 24.59 5.02
N ARG A 297 -14.27 24.21 5.04
CA ARG A 297 -15.01 23.78 6.23
C ARG A 297 -15.57 22.37 6.13
N HIS A 298 -15.60 21.77 4.95
CA HIS A 298 -16.15 20.44 4.73
C HIS A 298 -15.19 19.55 3.97
N VAL A 299 -14.92 18.38 4.55
CA VAL A 299 -14.09 17.34 3.94
C VAL A 299 -14.76 15.99 4.11
N VAL A 300 -14.81 15.23 3.02
CA VAL A 300 -15.35 13.88 2.98
C VAL A 300 -14.22 12.91 2.70
N THR A 301 -14.18 11.82 3.45
CA THR A 301 -13.14 10.80 3.32
C THR A 301 -13.77 9.46 3.01
N PHE A 302 -13.14 8.67 2.15
CA PHE A 302 -13.61 7.36 1.76
C PHE A 302 -12.52 6.32 1.97
N SER A 303 -12.83 5.24 2.67
CA SER A 303 -11.94 4.08 2.76
C SER A 303 -12.77 2.81 2.96
N SER A 304 -12.14 1.64 2.81
CA SER A 304 -12.81 0.39 3.14
C SER A 304 -12.93 0.31 4.67
N ASN A 305 -14.13 0.48 5.22
CA ASN A 305 -14.29 0.43 6.69
C ASN A 305 -14.17 -0.99 7.21
N GLN A 306 -13.02 -1.29 7.79
CA GLN A 306 -12.71 -2.58 8.40
C GLN A 306 -13.36 -2.69 9.77
N SER A 307 -14.70 -2.74 9.78
CA SER A 307 -15.55 -2.68 10.98
C SER A 307 -15.29 -3.79 12.01
N TRP A 308 -14.60 -4.87 11.62
CA TRP A 308 -14.15 -5.92 12.54
C TRP A 308 -12.95 -5.50 13.41
N LYS A 309 -12.24 -4.45 13.03
CA LYS A 309 -11.15 -3.87 13.82
C LYS A 309 -11.71 -3.07 14.97
N SER A 310 -10.99 -3.05 16.09
CA SER A 310 -11.39 -2.26 17.25
C SER A 310 -11.30 -0.76 17.00
N ARG A 311 -12.20 0.02 17.63
CA ARG A 311 -12.05 1.47 17.80
C ARG A 311 -11.00 1.81 18.85
N TRP A 312 -10.75 0.92 19.81
CA TRP A 312 -9.69 1.08 20.82
C TRP A 312 -8.96 -0.26 21.11
N PRO A 313 -7.64 -0.35 20.88
CA PRO A 313 -6.79 0.67 20.24
C PRO A 313 -7.30 1.03 18.82
N PRO A 314 -7.02 2.23 18.31
CA PRO A 314 -7.62 2.76 17.08
C PRO A 314 -7.01 2.09 15.83
N LEU A 315 -7.58 0.94 15.50
CA LEU A 315 -7.19 0.12 14.35
C LEU A 315 -8.04 0.40 13.12
N GLN A 316 -9.27 0.89 13.30
CA GLN A 316 -10.06 1.46 12.21
C GLN A 316 -9.45 2.80 11.75
N LEU A 317 -9.49 3.07 10.45
CA LEU A 317 -8.93 4.32 9.90
C LEU A 317 -9.55 5.56 10.53
N SER A 318 -10.88 5.64 10.60
CA SER A 318 -11.55 6.82 11.16
C SER A 318 -11.25 7.01 12.64
N ALA A 319 -11.26 5.93 13.43
CA ALA A 319 -10.83 5.98 14.83
C ALA A 319 -9.37 6.45 14.96
N ARG A 320 -8.48 6.06 14.04
CA ARG A 320 -7.07 6.48 14.03
C ARG A 320 -6.90 7.96 13.72
N ILE A 321 -7.61 8.45 12.71
CA ILE A 321 -7.60 9.88 12.35
C ILE A 321 -8.05 10.72 13.55
N MET A 322 -9.11 10.28 14.25
CA MET A 322 -9.66 10.99 15.41
C MET A 322 -8.77 10.91 16.66
N GLU A 323 -8.33 9.72 17.05
CA GLU A 323 -7.69 9.49 18.36
C GLU A 323 -6.18 9.75 18.36
N ILE A 324 -5.52 9.53 17.22
CA ILE A 324 -4.06 9.65 17.09
C ILE A 324 -3.70 10.91 16.31
N SER A 325 -4.07 10.97 15.04
CA SER A 325 -3.56 12.01 14.13
C SER A 325 -4.09 13.39 14.48
N PHE A 326 -5.39 13.51 14.76
CA PHE A 326 -5.99 14.77 15.18
C PHE A 326 -5.43 15.24 16.52
N ARG A 327 -5.23 14.33 17.47
CA ARG A 327 -4.63 14.68 18.77
C ARG A 327 -3.20 15.22 18.62
N GLY A 328 -2.41 14.66 17.71
CA GLY A 328 -1.08 15.17 17.37
C GLY A 328 -1.14 16.61 16.86
N ILE A 329 -2.03 16.88 15.91
CA ILE A 329 -2.20 18.21 15.31
C ILE A 329 -2.80 19.22 16.29
N ARG A 330 -3.77 18.80 17.11
CA ARG A 330 -4.34 19.60 18.20
C ARG A 330 -3.28 20.11 19.17
N ASN A 331 -2.34 19.24 19.56
CA ASN A 331 -1.26 19.63 20.46
C ASN A 331 -0.29 20.63 19.78
N ALA A 332 -0.03 20.47 18.47
CA ALA A 332 0.78 21.42 17.71
C ALA A 332 0.09 22.79 17.59
N TYR A 333 -1.22 22.80 17.33
CA TYR A 333 -2.04 24.01 17.22
C TYR A 333 -2.03 24.86 18.50
N ILE A 334 -2.05 24.23 19.68
CA ILE A 334 -1.97 24.95 20.98
C ILE A 334 -0.60 25.62 21.18
N ASN A 335 0.47 25.04 20.61
CA ASN A 335 1.84 25.50 20.82
C ASN A 335 2.27 26.61 19.84
N THR A 336 1.50 26.89 18.79
CA THR A 336 1.79 27.96 17.83
C THR A 336 1.23 29.30 18.32
N LEU A 337 2.08 30.32 18.42
CA LEU A 337 1.77 31.69 18.89
C LEU A 337 0.90 32.52 17.91
N HIS A 338 0.56 31.97 16.74
CA HIS A 338 -0.27 32.65 15.74
C HIS A 338 -1.65 32.01 15.67
N GLU A 339 -2.70 32.82 15.50
CA GLU A 339 -4.06 32.38 15.16
C GLU A 339 -4.05 31.61 13.84
N GLN A 340 -3.71 30.31 13.87
CA GLN A 340 -3.96 29.42 12.74
C GLN A 340 -5.42 29.02 12.79
N ASP A 341 -6.12 29.03 11.66
CA ASP A 341 -7.48 28.50 11.59
C ASP A 341 -7.44 27.02 11.19
N TYR A 342 -8.28 26.19 11.81
CA TYR A 342 -8.37 24.77 11.45
C TYR A 342 -9.30 24.61 10.24
N THR A 343 -8.73 24.35 9.07
CA THR A 343 -9.46 24.19 7.80
C THR A 343 -9.47 22.74 7.31
N SER A 344 -10.26 22.46 6.27
CA SER A 344 -10.25 21.19 5.55
C SER A 344 -8.86 20.76 5.09
N THR A 345 -7.98 21.70 4.72
CA THR A 345 -6.60 21.42 4.31
C THR A 345 -5.76 20.87 5.47
N THR A 346 -5.88 21.46 6.67
CA THR A 346 -5.26 20.91 7.89
C THR A 346 -5.83 19.52 8.21
N HIS A 347 -7.13 19.32 7.98
CA HIS A 347 -7.76 18.02 8.15
C HIS A 347 -7.29 16.98 7.11
N VAL A 348 -7.00 17.38 5.87
CA VAL A 348 -6.40 16.50 4.85
C VAL A 348 -5.07 15.95 5.36
N ILE A 349 -4.20 16.81 5.91
CA ILE A 349 -2.93 16.37 6.51
C ILE A 349 -3.18 15.45 7.71
N THR A 350 -4.21 15.74 8.52
CA THR A 350 -4.65 14.88 9.63
C THR A 350 -5.04 13.49 9.14
N ALA A 351 -5.85 13.42 8.08
CA ALA A 351 -6.32 12.17 7.50
C ALA A 351 -5.17 11.37 6.85
N LEU A 352 -4.27 12.04 6.13
CA LEU A 352 -3.07 11.44 5.55
C LEU A 352 -2.17 10.85 6.64
N SER A 353 -1.92 11.58 7.71
CA SER A 353 -1.15 11.08 8.86
C SER A 353 -1.76 9.81 9.46
N GLY A 354 -3.09 9.75 9.56
CA GLY A 354 -3.79 8.58 10.10
C GLY A 354 -3.76 7.36 9.17
N ALA A 355 -3.93 7.56 7.87
CA ALA A 355 -3.90 6.48 6.89
C ALA A 355 -2.50 5.95 6.66
N LEU A 356 -1.55 6.85 6.34
CA LEU A 356 -0.20 6.46 6.01
C LEU A 356 0.51 5.87 7.24
N GLY A 357 0.22 6.36 8.44
CA GLY A 357 0.82 5.84 9.68
C GLY A 357 0.24 4.53 10.22
N MET A 358 -0.62 3.81 9.49
CA MET A 358 -1.41 2.71 10.08
C MET A 358 -0.55 1.54 10.61
N LEU A 359 0.49 1.17 9.87
CA LEU A 359 1.39 0.05 10.16
C LEU A 359 2.85 0.45 10.43
N HIS A 360 3.15 1.74 10.40
CA HIS A 360 4.52 2.26 10.46
C HIS A 360 4.93 2.64 11.88
N ARG A 361 6.14 2.25 12.25
CA ARG A 361 6.69 2.47 13.60
C ARG A 361 6.98 3.95 13.87
N SER A 362 7.41 4.66 12.84
CA SER A 362 7.75 6.09 12.93
C SER A 362 6.57 6.98 13.36
N PHE A 363 5.35 6.52 13.09
CA PHE A 363 4.11 7.21 13.48
C PHE A 363 3.65 6.83 14.88
N TRP A 364 3.92 5.59 15.29
CA TRP A 364 3.49 5.09 16.59
C TRP A 364 4.50 4.11 17.18
N THR A 365 5.25 4.57 18.19
CA THR A 365 6.31 3.75 18.80
C THR A 365 5.79 2.55 19.60
N ASP A 366 4.52 2.58 20.01
CA ASP A 366 3.90 1.54 20.84
C ASP A 366 3.23 0.43 20.00
N ILE A 367 3.17 0.58 18.67
CA ILE A 367 2.55 -0.42 17.81
C ILE A 367 3.33 -1.74 17.90
N THR A 368 2.64 -2.81 18.28
CA THR A 368 3.26 -4.13 18.42
C THR A 368 3.39 -4.78 17.04
N LEU A 369 4.55 -5.33 16.66
CA LEU A 369 4.76 -5.91 15.32
C LEU A 369 4.35 -4.96 14.19
N CYS A 370 5.01 -3.80 14.09
CA CYS A 370 4.88 -2.92 12.92
C CYS A 370 5.31 -3.65 11.63
N LEU A 371 5.09 -2.98 10.49
CA LEU A 371 5.50 -3.47 9.18
C LEU A 371 6.99 -3.86 9.14
N SER A 372 7.87 -2.90 9.45
CA SER A 372 9.33 -3.06 9.48
C SER A 372 9.77 -4.18 10.43
N ASP A 373 9.25 -4.21 11.67
CA ASP A 373 9.55 -5.27 12.64
C ASP A 373 9.12 -6.67 12.15
N ARG A 374 7.99 -6.77 11.44
CA ARG A 374 7.49 -8.05 10.92
C ARG A 374 8.41 -8.62 9.85
N TYR A 375 8.86 -7.79 8.92
CA TYR A 375 9.82 -8.18 7.88
C TYR A 375 11.21 -8.45 8.45
N ALA A 376 11.70 -7.59 9.34
CA ALA A 376 12.99 -7.77 10.02
C ALA A 376 13.05 -9.10 10.79
N SER A 377 11.99 -9.41 11.55
CA SER A 377 11.89 -10.65 12.31
C SER A 377 11.91 -11.89 11.40
N TYR A 378 11.20 -11.85 10.26
CA TYR A 378 11.20 -12.97 9.32
C TYR A 378 12.54 -13.13 8.61
N LEU A 379 13.18 -12.04 8.18
CA LEU A 379 14.53 -12.07 7.62
C LEU A 379 15.54 -12.64 8.63
N GLY A 380 15.43 -12.29 9.90
CA GLY A 380 16.25 -12.88 10.97
C GLY A 380 16.05 -14.40 11.08
N HIS A 381 14.82 -14.90 10.95
CA HIS A 381 14.54 -16.33 10.92
C HIS A 381 15.14 -17.02 9.67
N LEU A 382 15.06 -16.40 8.49
CA LEU A 382 15.68 -16.91 7.27
C LEU A 382 17.21 -16.89 7.35
N GLN A 383 17.81 -15.86 7.95
CA GLN A 383 19.24 -15.77 8.21
C GLN A 383 19.71 -16.89 9.16
N TYR A 384 18.94 -17.20 10.21
CA TYR A 384 19.25 -18.34 11.07
C TYR A 384 19.22 -19.67 10.29
N ARG A 385 18.21 -19.87 9.43
CA ARG A 385 18.12 -21.05 8.55
C ARG A 385 19.30 -21.14 7.58
N LEU A 386 19.78 -20.01 7.07
CA LEU A 386 20.95 -19.92 6.19
C LEU A 386 22.19 -20.51 6.86
N HIS A 387 22.47 -20.13 8.10
CA HIS A 387 23.64 -20.61 8.84
C HIS A 387 23.58 -22.12 9.14
N ARG A 388 22.38 -22.69 9.29
CA ARG A 388 22.22 -24.12 9.60
C ARG A 388 22.21 -25.00 8.36
N SER A 389 21.51 -24.56 7.30
CA SER A 389 21.30 -25.38 6.11
C SER A 389 20.98 -24.52 4.87
N PRO A 390 22.00 -24.09 4.10
CA PRO A 390 21.76 -23.41 2.83
C PRO A 390 21.06 -24.36 1.85
N SER A 391 20.03 -23.86 1.16
CA SER A 391 19.23 -24.62 0.19
C SER A 391 18.61 -23.72 -0.87
N THR A 392 18.27 -24.28 -2.04
CA THR A 392 17.57 -23.56 -3.11
C THR A 392 16.20 -23.05 -2.68
N LYS A 393 15.47 -23.80 -1.84
CA LYS A 393 14.20 -23.35 -1.26
C LYS A 393 14.35 -22.07 -0.44
N LEU A 394 15.45 -21.94 0.32
CA LEU A 394 15.73 -20.73 1.09
C LEU A 394 15.99 -19.52 0.20
N VAL A 395 16.64 -19.71 -0.96
CA VAL A 395 16.81 -18.65 -1.97
C VAL A 395 15.44 -18.16 -2.45
N MET A 396 14.52 -19.08 -2.77
CA MET A 396 13.17 -18.72 -3.20
C MET A 396 12.39 -17.99 -2.11
N ASP A 397 12.47 -18.45 -0.85
CA ASP A 397 11.84 -17.76 0.29
C ASP A 397 12.39 -16.33 0.43
N LEU A 398 13.71 -16.10 0.27
CA LEU A 398 14.31 -14.77 0.36
C LEU A 398 13.95 -13.87 -0.82
N LEU A 399 13.92 -14.40 -2.06
CA LEU A 399 13.49 -13.65 -3.25
C LEU A 399 12.05 -13.15 -3.10
N GLN A 400 11.19 -13.98 -2.51
CA GLN A 400 9.80 -13.60 -2.26
C GLN A 400 9.69 -12.47 -1.24
N VAL A 401 10.47 -12.50 -0.15
CA VAL A 401 10.52 -11.40 0.82
C VAL A 401 11.00 -10.11 0.17
N GLN A 402 12.06 -10.20 -0.65
CA GLN A 402 12.59 -9.07 -1.38
C GLN A 402 11.55 -8.44 -2.31
N GLU A 403 10.80 -9.28 -3.04
CA GLU A 403 9.74 -8.83 -3.92
C GLU A 403 8.66 -8.06 -3.17
N GLU A 404 8.16 -8.61 -2.06
CA GLU A 404 7.18 -7.91 -1.21
C GLU A 404 7.72 -6.57 -0.68
N LEU A 405 8.98 -6.54 -0.24
CA LEU A 405 9.65 -5.30 0.19
C LEU A 405 9.74 -4.28 -0.94
N ASN A 406 10.06 -4.70 -2.16
CA ASN A 406 10.09 -3.81 -3.32
C ASN A 406 8.71 -3.18 -3.62
N ILE A 407 7.63 -3.96 -3.51
CA ILE A 407 6.26 -3.47 -3.68
C ILE A 407 5.94 -2.42 -2.60
N ILE A 408 6.25 -2.71 -1.35
CA ILE A 408 6.03 -1.80 -0.22
C ILE A 408 6.81 -0.49 -0.41
N ILE A 409 8.10 -0.58 -0.78
CA ILE A 409 8.96 0.57 -1.04
C ILE A 409 8.38 1.43 -2.17
N GLN A 410 7.90 0.82 -3.25
CA GLN A 410 7.26 1.55 -4.36
C GLN A 410 5.99 2.29 -3.91
N ILE A 411 5.15 1.67 -3.08
CA ILE A 411 3.95 2.31 -2.52
C ILE A 411 4.36 3.50 -1.64
N MET A 412 5.37 3.35 -0.80
CA MET A 412 5.84 4.43 0.07
C MET A 412 6.51 5.57 -0.69
N GLU A 413 7.20 5.29 -1.79
CA GLU A 413 7.72 6.31 -2.69
C GLU A 413 6.58 7.14 -3.29
N GLN A 414 5.50 6.50 -3.74
CA GLN A 414 4.29 7.17 -4.23
C GLN A 414 3.63 8.04 -3.14
N GLN A 415 3.54 7.54 -1.90
CA GLN A 415 3.00 8.29 -0.77
C GLN A 415 3.86 9.52 -0.45
N THR A 416 5.18 9.34 -0.40
CA THR A 416 6.14 10.41 -0.10
C THR A 416 6.10 11.50 -1.16
N GLU A 417 6.07 11.11 -2.44
CA GLU A 417 6.01 12.04 -3.56
C GLU A 417 4.68 12.82 -3.60
N LEU A 418 3.56 12.15 -3.32
CA LEU A 418 2.25 12.82 -3.22
C LEU A 418 2.23 13.85 -2.09
N VAL A 419 2.73 13.49 -0.90
CA VAL A 419 2.77 14.41 0.25
C VAL A 419 3.72 15.59 0.00
N ARG A 420 4.88 15.34 -0.63
CA ARG A 420 5.82 16.39 -1.02
C ARG A 420 5.18 17.38 -1.99
N ASN A 421 4.56 16.89 -3.07
CA ASN A 421 3.90 17.72 -4.06
C ASN A 421 2.73 18.53 -3.46
N LEU A 422 1.99 17.92 -2.53
CA LEU A 422 0.95 18.63 -1.78
C LEU A 422 1.55 19.75 -0.94
N GLN A 423 2.63 19.49 -0.19
CA GLN A 423 3.33 20.48 0.62
C GLN A 423 3.82 21.66 -0.22
N ASP A 424 4.45 21.39 -1.37
CA ASP A 424 4.98 22.43 -2.27
C ASP A 424 3.85 23.32 -2.83
N THR A 425 2.71 22.71 -3.15
CA THR A 425 1.52 23.44 -3.63
C THR A 425 0.95 24.34 -2.53
N LEU A 426 0.84 23.82 -1.31
CA LEU A 426 0.37 24.57 -0.15
C LEU A 426 1.30 25.76 0.18
N ASN A 427 2.60 25.53 0.20
CA ASN A 427 3.62 26.55 0.48
C ASN A 427 3.66 27.64 -0.60
N THR A 428 3.60 27.27 -1.88
CA THR A 428 3.54 28.23 -3.00
C THR A 428 2.37 29.18 -2.86
N THR A 429 1.22 28.65 -2.42
CA THR A 429 0.01 29.44 -2.25
C THR A 429 0.08 30.33 -0.99
N GLN A 430 0.81 29.90 0.06
CA GLN A 430 1.10 30.74 1.24
C GLN A 430 2.00 31.93 0.90
N ASN A 431 3.11 31.71 0.20
CA ASN A 431 4.10 32.76 -0.10
C ASN A 431 3.55 33.85 -1.04
N ARG A 432 2.66 33.53 -1.97
CA ARG A 432 2.01 34.53 -2.84
C ARG A 432 1.04 35.46 -2.10
N GLY A 433 0.46 35.01 -0.99
CA GLY A 433 -0.44 35.81 -0.17
C GLY A 433 0.27 36.85 0.71
N SER A 434 1.54 36.62 1.04
CA SER A 434 2.32 37.45 1.98
C SER A 434 2.97 38.68 1.34
N LEU A 435 2.90 38.85 0.02
CA LEU A 435 3.52 39.98 -0.69
C LEU A 435 2.72 41.29 -0.64
N HIS A 436 1.47 41.30 -0.11
CA HIS A 436 0.61 42.50 -0.06
C HIS A 436 -0.06 42.76 1.31
N GLY A 437 0.42 42.12 2.38
CA GLY A 437 0.02 42.45 3.75
C GLY A 437 1.00 43.44 4.36
N SER A 438 0.61 44.72 4.43
CA SER A 438 1.36 45.79 5.10
C SER A 438 1.81 45.35 6.51
N THR A 439 3.10 45.51 6.76
CA THR A 439 3.79 45.37 8.05
C THR A 439 3.08 46.17 9.14
N ARG A 440 2.16 45.55 9.89
CA ARG A 440 1.82 45.99 11.24
C ARG A 440 2.72 45.24 12.21
N GLN A 441 3.90 45.82 12.46
CA GLN A 441 4.72 45.50 13.62
C GLN A 441 3.94 45.88 14.89
N TYR A 442 3.28 44.90 15.49
CA TYR A 442 2.94 44.98 16.91
C TYR A 442 4.17 44.47 17.68
N HIS A 443 4.93 45.42 18.23
CA HIS A 443 5.80 45.13 19.36
C HIS A 443 4.91 44.81 20.56
N ASN A 444 4.79 43.54 20.91
CA ASN A 444 4.44 43.15 22.27
C ASN A 444 5.68 42.61 22.95
N ASP A 445 6.27 43.51 23.73
CA ASP A 445 7.28 43.23 24.74
C ASP A 445 6.57 42.61 25.95
N SER A 446 6.68 41.30 26.12
CA SER A 446 6.50 40.67 27.42
C SER A 446 7.25 39.35 27.45
N GLY A 447 8.30 39.30 28.26
CA GLY A 447 9.00 38.07 28.60
C GLY A 447 8.02 37.09 29.25
N SER A 448 7.63 36.06 28.50
CA SER A 448 7.00 34.88 29.08
C SER A 448 7.78 33.65 28.68
N ILE A 449 8.18 32.93 29.73
CA ILE A 449 8.89 31.66 29.75
C ILE A 449 8.21 30.68 28.78
N PRO A 450 8.95 29.85 28.01
CA PRO A 450 8.35 28.82 27.16
C PRO A 450 7.39 27.95 27.98
N ARG A 451 6.15 27.77 27.52
CA ARG A 451 5.14 26.89 28.15
C ARG A 451 5.58 25.43 28.03
N SER A 452 6.51 24.99 28.89
CA SER A 452 7.15 23.67 28.82
C SER A 452 6.47 22.54 29.60
N ASN A 453 5.24 22.74 30.12
CA ASN A 453 4.64 21.80 31.09
C ASN A 453 3.31 21.14 30.69
N ILE A 454 2.97 21.07 29.40
CA ILE A 454 1.77 20.35 28.94
C ILE A 454 2.16 19.07 28.18
N ALA A 455 2.85 18.16 28.88
CA ALA A 455 3.01 16.78 28.42
C ALA A 455 1.81 15.97 28.91
N THR A 456 0.79 15.77 28.07
CA THR A 456 -0.10 14.62 28.30
C THR A 456 0.76 13.36 28.15
N HIS A 457 0.73 12.48 29.15
CA HIS A 457 1.69 11.39 29.44
C HIS A 457 1.78 10.25 28.39
N ARG A 458 1.63 10.54 27.10
CA ARG A 458 1.94 9.59 26.03
C ARG A 458 2.31 10.36 24.76
N GLN A 459 3.62 10.43 24.53
CA GLN A 459 4.30 10.82 23.28
C GLN A 459 4.38 12.32 22.99
N LEU A 460 5.51 12.89 23.42
CA LEU A 460 6.25 13.87 22.65
C LEU A 460 6.42 13.33 21.22
N SER A 461 5.76 13.93 20.23
CA SER A 461 6.25 13.84 18.86
C SER A 461 7.67 14.39 18.87
N PHE A 462 8.67 13.57 18.53
CA PHE A 462 10.08 13.99 18.48
C PHE A 462 10.38 15.05 17.40
N SER A 463 9.38 15.49 16.64
CA SER A 463 9.54 16.54 15.63
C SER A 463 9.34 17.92 16.25
N HIS A 464 10.41 18.72 16.26
CA HIS A 464 10.41 20.14 16.61
C HIS A 464 9.79 21.05 15.53
N LEU A 465 9.26 20.47 14.45
CA LEU A 465 8.72 21.21 13.31
C LEU A 465 7.31 21.73 13.62
N ALA A 466 7.05 23.00 13.35
CA ALA A 466 5.72 23.58 13.53
C ALA A 466 4.70 23.15 12.44
N ASP A 467 5.18 22.74 11.25
CA ASP A 467 4.32 22.35 10.13
C ASP A 467 3.95 20.85 10.20
N PRO A 468 2.65 20.50 10.36
CA PRO A 468 2.21 19.11 10.41
C PRO A 468 2.46 18.34 9.10
N CYS A 469 2.52 19.02 7.95
CA CYS A 469 2.83 18.37 6.68
C CYS A 469 4.30 17.93 6.62
N ALA A 470 5.21 18.80 7.07
CA ALA A 470 6.63 18.48 7.19
C ALA A 470 6.88 17.30 8.14
N GLN A 471 6.18 17.24 9.28
CA GLN A 471 6.27 16.12 10.22
C GLN A 471 5.83 14.80 9.58
N LEU A 472 4.72 14.82 8.82
CA LEU A 472 4.24 13.66 8.08
C LEU A 472 5.31 13.17 7.09
N LEU A 473 5.88 14.09 6.31
CA LEU A 473 6.92 13.77 5.32
C LEU A 473 8.18 13.17 5.98
N GLU A 474 8.63 13.74 7.10
CA GLU A 474 9.79 13.23 7.83
C GLU A 474 9.55 11.80 8.37
N ASN A 475 8.37 11.54 8.94
CA ASN A 475 8.02 10.20 9.44
C ASN A 475 7.93 9.16 8.31
N LEU A 476 7.41 9.55 7.14
CA LEU A 476 7.41 8.69 5.94
C LEU A 476 8.83 8.38 5.47
N GLN A 477 9.70 9.39 5.43
CA GLN A 477 11.08 9.24 4.99
C GLN A 477 11.90 8.32 5.91
N ARG A 478 11.71 8.44 7.23
CA ARG A 478 12.37 7.55 8.22
C ARG A 478 11.97 6.10 8.01
N GLU A 479 10.66 5.84 7.93
CA GLU A 479 10.17 4.48 7.71
C GLU A 479 10.56 3.93 6.32
N TYR A 480 10.59 4.77 5.29
CA TYR A 480 11.08 4.40 3.97
C TYR A 480 12.55 3.95 4.03
N ALA A 481 13.41 4.68 4.74
CA ALA A 481 14.82 4.32 4.92
C ALA A 481 14.97 2.97 5.62
N ASP A 482 14.22 2.73 6.70
CA ASP A 482 14.25 1.44 7.41
C ASP A 482 13.90 0.26 6.50
N LEU A 483 12.92 0.42 5.61
CA LEU A 483 12.51 -0.64 4.68
C LEU A 483 13.52 -0.86 3.54
N VAL A 484 14.17 0.21 3.07
CA VAL A 484 15.27 0.12 2.11
C VAL A 484 16.44 -0.66 2.72
N ASP A 485 16.79 -0.40 3.97
CA ASP A 485 17.84 -1.14 4.68
C ASP A 485 17.49 -2.63 4.82
N LEU A 486 16.22 -2.96 5.08
CA LEU A 486 15.75 -4.35 5.10
C LEU A 486 15.84 -5.02 3.73
N ARG A 487 15.54 -4.31 2.64
CA ARG A 487 15.70 -4.80 1.27
C ARG A 487 17.18 -5.09 0.97
N GLU A 488 18.09 -4.18 1.34
CA GLU A 488 19.53 -4.37 1.14
C GLU A 488 20.08 -5.53 1.97
N ASN A 489 19.61 -5.71 3.20
CA ASN A 489 19.93 -6.89 4.00
C ASN A 489 19.45 -8.17 3.29
N SER A 490 18.22 -8.19 2.78
CA SER A 490 17.69 -9.32 2.00
C SER A 490 18.55 -9.64 0.77
N ASN A 491 18.98 -8.62 0.02
CA ASN A 491 19.92 -8.75 -1.10
C ASN A 491 21.22 -9.45 -0.68
N ALA A 492 21.82 -8.99 0.41
CA ALA A 492 23.05 -9.59 0.93
C ALA A 492 22.85 -11.04 1.34
N LEU A 493 21.72 -11.38 1.98
CA LEU A 493 21.37 -12.75 2.36
C LEU A 493 21.15 -13.65 1.15
N ILE A 494 20.49 -13.16 0.09
CA ILE A 494 20.27 -13.90 -1.15
C ILE A 494 21.62 -14.28 -1.77
N ASN A 495 22.50 -13.30 -1.96
CA ASN A 495 23.82 -13.52 -2.57
C ASN A 495 24.67 -14.53 -1.77
N ARG A 496 24.70 -14.39 -0.44
CA ARG A 496 25.38 -15.35 0.44
C ARG A 496 24.78 -16.75 0.34
N THR A 497 23.45 -16.85 0.26
CA THR A 497 22.76 -18.14 0.13
C THR A 497 23.11 -18.84 -1.18
N ILE A 498 23.10 -18.10 -2.30
CA ILE A 498 23.47 -18.64 -3.61
C ILE A 498 24.92 -19.14 -3.59
N GLN A 499 25.85 -18.38 -3.02
CA GLN A 499 27.25 -18.80 -2.88
C GLN A 499 27.39 -20.10 -2.09
N LEU A 500 26.73 -20.19 -0.93
CA LEU A 500 26.79 -21.39 -0.08
C LEU A 500 26.13 -22.61 -0.74
N VAL A 501 25.04 -22.41 -1.49
CA VAL A 501 24.42 -23.49 -2.28
C VAL A 501 25.36 -23.97 -3.38
N ASN A 502 26.03 -23.05 -4.09
CA ASN A 502 26.99 -23.41 -5.13
C ASN A 502 28.19 -24.19 -4.58
N ILE A 503 28.75 -23.78 -3.44
CA ILE A 503 29.84 -24.51 -2.76
C ILE A 503 29.38 -25.94 -2.43
N ARG A 504 28.16 -26.10 -1.90
CA ARG A 504 27.63 -27.42 -1.57
C ARG A 504 27.41 -28.31 -2.81
N LEU A 505 26.98 -27.71 -3.92
CA LEU A 505 26.84 -28.42 -5.19
C LEU A 505 28.21 -28.85 -5.73
N GLU A 506 29.24 -28.02 -5.57
CA GLU A 506 30.62 -28.36 -5.92
C GLU A 506 31.14 -29.54 -5.07
N ASP A 507 30.89 -29.52 -3.76
CA ASP A 507 31.26 -30.62 -2.85
C ASP A 507 30.54 -31.93 -3.20
N HIS A 508 29.26 -31.86 -3.57
CA HIS A 508 28.54 -33.02 -4.11
C HIS A 508 29.14 -33.51 -5.43
N GLY A 509 29.56 -32.61 -6.32
CA GLY A 509 30.30 -32.95 -7.53
C GLY A 509 31.59 -33.73 -7.23
N LYS A 510 32.35 -33.30 -6.23
CA LYS A 510 33.55 -34.02 -5.75
C LYS A 510 33.22 -35.39 -5.17
N ALA A 511 32.15 -35.51 -4.38
CA ALA A 511 31.72 -36.78 -3.82
C ALA A 511 31.29 -37.78 -4.90
N ILE A 512 30.56 -37.32 -5.92
CA ILE A 512 30.18 -38.12 -7.09
C ILE A 512 31.44 -38.57 -7.82
N LEU A 513 32.42 -37.68 -8.04
CA LEU A 513 33.70 -38.01 -8.68
C LEU A 513 34.48 -39.09 -7.90
N VAL A 514 34.52 -39.02 -6.57
CA VAL A 514 35.18 -40.06 -5.76
C VAL A 514 34.45 -41.39 -5.89
N PHE A 515 33.11 -41.39 -5.84
CA PHE A 515 32.30 -42.60 -6.00
C PHE A 515 32.48 -43.24 -7.39
N THR A 516 32.55 -42.44 -8.45
CA THR A 516 32.79 -42.95 -9.80
C THR A 516 34.19 -43.55 -9.93
N ILE A 517 35.23 -42.93 -9.36
CA ILE A 517 36.60 -43.48 -9.34
C ILE A 517 36.61 -44.86 -8.64
N VAL A 518 36.01 -44.95 -7.45
CA VAL A 518 35.91 -46.21 -6.69
C VAL A 518 35.17 -47.27 -7.52
N THR A 519 34.04 -46.93 -8.13
CA THR A 519 33.24 -47.85 -8.94
C THR A 519 34.01 -48.33 -10.16
N ILE A 520 34.70 -47.44 -10.86
CA ILE A 520 35.51 -47.75 -12.05
C ILE A 520 36.63 -48.74 -11.74
N ILE A 521 37.21 -48.69 -10.54
CA ILE A 521 38.26 -49.62 -10.11
C ILE A 521 37.66 -50.95 -9.64
N PHE A 522 36.68 -50.91 -8.73
CA PHE A 522 36.18 -52.12 -8.06
C PHE A 522 35.18 -52.92 -8.89
N LEU A 523 34.39 -52.32 -9.77
CA LEU A 523 33.38 -53.04 -10.54
C LEU A 523 34.02 -54.02 -11.54
N PRO A 524 35.03 -53.64 -12.35
CA PRO A 524 35.73 -54.59 -13.21
C PRO A 524 36.46 -55.68 -12.41
N LEU A 525 37.11 -55.32 -11.31
CA LEU A 525 37.78 -56.27 -10.41
C LEU A 525 36.79 -57.29 -9.84
N SER A 526 35.62 -56.82 -9.39
CA SER A 526 34.56 -57.67 -8.84
C SER A 526 33.97 -58.57 -9.91
N PHE A 527 33.82 -58.08 -11.14
CA PHE A 527 33.37 -58.89 -12.27
C PHE A 527 34.37 -60.01 -12.60
N ILE A 528 35.66 -59.69 -12.71
CA ILE A 528 36.72 -60.68 -12.98
C ILE A 528 36.75 -61.75 -11.88
N SER A 529 36.75 -61.31 -10.61
CA SER A 529 36.72 -62.21 -9.46
C SER A 529 35.48 -63.12 -9.50
N SER A 530 34.31 -62.55 -9.77
CA SER A 530 33.06 -63.31 -9.86
C SER A 530 33.07 -64.29 -11.03
N PHE A 531 33.54 -63.88 -12.21
CA PHE A 531 33.61 -64.70 -13.42
C PHE A 531 34.53 -65.91 -13.23
N PHE A 532 35.72 -65.71 -12.66
CA PHE A 532 36.62 -66.81 -12.33
C PHE A 532 36.16 -67.64 -11.12
N GLY A 533 35.29 -67.10 -10.27
CA GLY A 533 34.61 -67.82 -9.20
C GLY A 533 33.42 -68.69 -9.65
N MET A 534 33.01 -68.61 -10.93
CA MET A 534 31.94 -69.45 -11.47
C MET A 534 32.42 -70.88 -11.71
N ASN A 535 31.61 -71.87 -11.33
CA ASN A 535 31.93 -73.29 -11.46
C ASN A 535 31.77 -73.81 -12.91
N PHE A 536 32.64 -73.37 -13.83
CA PHE A 536 32.75 -73.97 -15.16
C PHE A 536 33.79 -75.10 -15.17
N SER A 537 33.44 -76.26 -15.75
CA SER A 537 34.31 -77.45 -15.79
C SER A 537 35.63 -77.23 -16.55
N ASP A 538 35.65 -76.30 -17.52
CA ASP A 538 36.81 -75.94 -18.34
C ASP A 538 37.82 -75.05 -17.59
N ILE A 539 37.34 -74.25 -16.64
CA ILE A 539 38.18 -73.31 -15.86
C ILE A 539 38.78 -74.00 -14.62
N ARG A 540 38.09 -75.02 -14.07
CA ARG A 540 38.51 -75.73 -12.84
C ARG A 540 39.69 -76.70 -13.05
N ASN A 541 39.87 -77.26 -14.25
CA ASN A 541 40.86 -78.29 -14.54
C ASN A 541 42.08 -77.75 -15.34
N MET A 542 42.47 -76.49 -15.11
CA MET A 542 43.59 -75.86 -15.81
C MET A 542 44.91 -76.03 -15.03
N GLU A 543 45.95 -76.64 -15.64
CA GLU A 543 47.25 -76.96 -15.01
C GLU A 543 48.09 -75.74 -14.59
N SER A 544 47.76 -74.53 -15.08
CA SER A 544 48.51 -73.30 -14.82
C SER A 544 47.64 -72.25 -14.10
N THR A 545 47.27 -72.55 -12.86
CA THR A 545 46.11 -71.93 -12.19
C THR A 545 46.37 -70.52 -11.63
N GLN A 546 47.51 -70.26 -10.98
CA GLN A 546 47.68 -69.01 -10.22
C GLN A 546 48.28 -67.87 -11.04
N ARG A 547 49.30 -68.14 -11.88
CA ARG A 547 50.04 -67.09 -12.59
C ARG A 547 49.22 -66.46 -13.72
N LEU A 548 48.44 -67.29 -14.43
CA LEU A 548 47.60 -66.85 -15.54
C LEU A 548 46.40 -66.00 -15.06
N PHE A 549 45.82 -66.34 -13.90
CA PHE A 549 44.82 -65.51 -13.24
C PHE A 549 45.34 -64.11 -12.92
N TRP A 550 46.50 -63.98 -12.27
CA TRP A 550 47.06 -62.67 -11.93
C TRP A 550 47.50 -61.86 -13.15
N ILE A 551 47.94 -62.52 -14.24
CA ILE A 551 48.28 -61.84 -15.50
C ILE A 551 47.02 -61.26 -16.14
N ILE A 552 45.95 -62.05 -16.30
CA ILE A 552 44.70 -61.59 -16.93
C ILE A 552 43.98 -60.56 -16.04
N ALA A 553 43.85 -60.84 -14.75
CA ALA A 553 43.21 -59.92 -13.81
C ALA A 553 44.00 -58.62 -13.71
N GLY A 554 45.33 -58.68 -13.64
CA GLY A 554 46.20 -57.51 -13.58
C GLY A 554 46.18 -56.68 -14.87
N SER A 555 46.28 -57.30 -16.04
CA SER A 555 46.28 -56.58 -17.33
C SER A 555 44.92 -55.95 -17.63
N LEU A 556 43.84 -56.69 -17.35
CA LEU A 556 42.48 -56.19 -17.59
C LEU A 556 42.16 -55.06 -16.61
N THR A 557 42.52 -55.17 -15.33
CA THR A 557 42.34 -54.08 -14.35
C THR A 557 43.13 -52.85 -14.76
N THR A 558 44.41 -53.00 -15.11
CA THR A 558 45.26 -51.88 -15.54
C THR A 558 44.71 -51.21 -16.80
N GLY A 559 44.26 -52.01 -17.78
CA GLY A 559 43.63 -51.49 -19.00
C GLY A 559 42.32 -50.75 -18.72
N THR A 560 41.45 -51.31 -17.87
CA THR A 560 40.14 -50.71 -17.57
C THR A 560 40.28 -49.43 -16.73
N VAL A 561 41.14 -49.44 -15.70
CA VAL A 561 41.42 -48.27 -14.86
C VAL A 561 42.16 -47.20 -15.67
N GLY A 562 43.17 -47.57 -16.46
CA GLY A 562 43.89 -46.64 -17.32
C GLY A 562 42.99 -45.98 -18.36
N PHE A 563 42.14 -46.76 -19.03
CA PHE A 563 41.17 -46.24 -20.00
C PHE A 563 40.13 -45.32 -19.36
N ALA A 564 39.62 -45.69 -18.19
CA ALA A 564 38.62 -44.88 -17.50
C ALA A 564 39.19 -43.60 -16.88
N LEU A 565 40.43 -43.63 -16.35
CA LEU A 565 41.14 -42.41 -15.92
C LEU A 565 41.44 -41.51 -17.11
N PHE A 566 41.85 -42.07 -18.24
CA PHE A 566 42.04 -41.32 -19.48
C PHE A 566 40.74 -40.62 -19.90
N LEU A 567 39.60 -41.31 -19.86
CA LEU A 567 38.29 -40.70 -20.14
C LEU A 567 37.87 -39.66 -19.08
N ALA A 568 38.18 -39.87 -17.80
CA ALA A 568 37.84 -38.92 -16.74
C ALA A 568 38.62 -37.60 -16.84
N PHE A 569 39.89 -37.64 -17.26
CA PHE A 569 40.73 -36.45 -17.40
C PHE A 569 40.65 -35.79 -18.79
N TYR A 570 40.57 -36.57 -19.87
CA TYR A 570 40.55 -36.05 -21.25
C TYR A 570 39.15 -36.03 -21.89
N GLY A 571 38.11 -36.52 -21.20
CA GLY A 571 36.77 -36.64 -21.77
C GLY A 571 36.10 -35.31 -22.10
N GLY A 572 36.34 -34.25 -21.32
CA GLY A 572 35.81 -32.91 -21.60
C GLY A 572 36.35 -32.36 -22.92
N ASP A 573 37.68 -32.36 -23.07
CA ASP A 573 38.36 -31.83 -24.26
C ASP A 573 37.99 -32.60 -25.54
N ILE A 574 37.78 -33.92 -25.44
CA ILE A 574 37.40 -34.77 -26.58
C ILE A 574 35.95 -34.50 -27.02
N VAL A 575 35.04 -34.27 -26.07
CA VAL A 575 33.63 -33.97 -26.37
C VAL A 575 33.50 -32.58 -27.00
N ASP A 576 34.22 -31.58 -26.49
CA ASP A 576 34.23 -30.23 -27.05
C ASP A 576 34.84 -30.21 -28.46
N TRP A 577 35.92 -30.96 -28.69
CA TRP A 577 36.48 -31.16 -30.03
C TRP A 577 35.50 -31.86 -30.97
N PHE A 578 34.79 -32.89 -30.51
CA PHE A 578 33.83 -33.64 -31.33
C PHE A 578 32.57 -32.81 -31.67
N LEU A 579 32.06 -32.04 -30.71
CA LEU A 579 30.95 -31.11 -30.92
C LEU A 579 31.36 -29.99 -31.88
N GLY A 580 32.53 -29.38 -31.69
CA GLY A 580 33.08 -28.39 -32.60
C GLY A 580 33.28 -28.93 -34.03
N TRP A 581 33.70 -30.18 -34.17
CA TRP A 581 33.83 -30.85 -35.46
C TRP A 581 32.48 -31.13 -36.13
N LYS A 582 31.48 -31.56 -35.35
CA LYS A 582 30.10 -31.79 -35.85
C LYS A 582 29.44 -30.49 -36.27
N GLU A 583 29.67 -29.41 -35.53
CA GLU A 583 29.14 -28.08 -35.84
C GLU A 583 29.84 -27.47 -37.06
N ASN A 584 31.16 -27.66 -37.21
CA ASN A 584 31.88 -27.31 -38.44
C ASN A 584 31.41 -28.10 -39.66
N ARG A 585 31.09 -29.40 -39.51
CA ARG A 585 30.49 -30.19 -40.59
C ARG A 585 29.08 -29.73 -40.96
N ARG A 586 28.32 -29.23 -40.00
CA ARG A 586 26.98 -28.66 -40.24
C ARG A 586 27.06 -27.31 -40.94
N ARG A 587 28.03 -26.45 -40.56
CA ARG A 587 28.35 -25.21 -41.28
C ARG A 587 28.83 -25.47 -42.71
N MET A 588 29.61 -26.53 -42.95
CA MET A 588 29.99 -26.97 -44.31
C MET A 588 28.81 -27.50 -45.14
N ARG A 589 27.76 -28.03 -44.51
CA ARG A 589 26.52 -28.47 -45.18
C ARG A 589 25.55 -27.32 -45.48
N GLU A 590 25.53 -26.28 -44.65
CA GLU A 590 24.73 -25.07 -44.88
C GLU A 590 25.44 -24.02 -45.76
N GLY A 591 26.77 -24.05 -45.85
CA GLY A 591 27.58 -23.18 -46.71
C GLY A 591 27.55 -23.51 -48.20
N ASN A 592 27.06 -24.70 -48.59
CA ASN A 592 27.03 -25.13 -49.99
C ASN A 592 25.70 -24.85 -50.72
N LYS A 593 24.89 -23.91 -50.21
CA LYS A 593 23.56 -23.59 -50.78
C LYS A 593 23.23 -22.10 -50.88
N LYS A 594 24.22 -21.20 -50.88
CA LYS A 594 24.01 -19.76 -51.10
C LYS A 594 25.07 -19.11 -51.99
N ASP A 595 25.20 -19.60 -53.22
CA ASP A 595 25.63 -18.78 -54.36
C ASP A 595 24.43 -18.56 -55.28
N ALA A 596 23.52 -17.69 -54.84
CA ALA A 596 22.57 -16.99 -55.69
C ALA A 596 22.11 -15.74 -54.94
N ILE A 597 22.78 -14.62 -55.21
CA ILE A 597 22.37 -13.28 -54.76
C ILE A 597 21.55 -12.65 -55.89
N PRO A 598 20.38 -12.07 -55.58
CA PRO A 598 20.23 -10.66 -55.90
C PRO A 598 19.79 -9.80 -54.71
N LYS A 599 20.53 -8.69 -54.60
CA LYS A 599 20.34 -7.36 -53.98
C LYS A 599 19.15 -7.07 -53.03
N LEU A 600 19.58 -6.45 -51.91
CA LEU A 600 19.00 -5.32 -51.16
C LEU A 600 17.61 -5.47 -50.53
N VAL A 601 17.56 -5.54 -49.19
CA VAL A 601 16.92 -4.52 -48.32
C VAL A 601 17.57 -4.61 -46.93
N GLU A 602 17.91 -3.43 -46.42
CA GLU A 602 18.44 -3.12 -45.10
C GLU A 602 17.50 -3.59 -43.97
N ARG A 603 17.96 -4.50 -43.11
CA ARG A 603 17.36 -4.69 -41.78
C ARG A 603 18.40 -5.20 -40.78
N ARG A 604 18.75 -4.32 -39.83
CA ARG A 604 19.57 -4.59 -38.65
C ARG A 604 19.10 -5.88 -37.96
N GLY A 605 20.01 -6.85 -37.90
CA GLY A 605 19.82 -8.12 -37.23
C GLY A 605 19.75 -7.99 -35.71
N SER A 606 18.85 -8.78 -35.14
CA SER A 606 18.77 -9.13 -33.73
C SER A 606 20.04 -9.87 -33.29
N GLY A 607 20.83 -9.23 -32.44
CA GLY A 607 21.63 -9.93 -31.45
C GLY A 607 20.71 -10.31 -30.29
N PHE A 608 20.58 -11.62 -30.03
CA PHE A 608 20.04 -12.13 -28.78
C PHE A 608 20.83 -11.51 -27.63
N ARG A 609 20.13 -10.67 -26.86
CA ARG A 609 20.63 -10.06 -25.66
C ARG A 609 20.68 -11.11 -24.56
N ASN A 610 21.73 -10.98 -23.76
CA ASN A 610 21.83 -11.49 -22.41
C ASN A 610 20.50 -11.34 -21.67
N PHE A 611 20.16 -12.34 -20.85
CA PHE A 611 19.08 -12.30 -19.88
C PHE A 611 19.39 -11.22 -18.82
N GLU A 612 19.06 -9.96 -19.12
CA GLU A 612 18.72 -8.92 -18.16
C GLU A 612 17.20 -8.90 -18.06
N VAL A 613 16.66 -9.61 -17.08
CA VAL A 613 15.29 -9.39 -16.61
C VAL A 613 15.42 -8.94 -15.16
N LEU A 614 15.20 -7.63 -14.98
CA LEU A 614 15.01 -6.85 -13.75
C LEU A 614 15.95 -5.63 -13.66
N ASP A 615 15.80 -4.69 -14.60
CA ASP A 615 16.24 -3.31 -14.39
C ASP A 615 15.27 -2.30 -15.05
N VAL A 616 13.96 -2.50 -14.81
CA VAL A 616 12.92 -1.52 -15.17
C VAL A 616 12.46 -0.79 -13.92
N MET A 617 13.38 -0.09 -13.24
CA MET A 617 13.04 1.00 -12.31
C MET A 617 14.18 2.02 -12.27
N ARG A 618 14.22 2.90 -13.26
CA ARG A 618 14.84 4.23 -13.09
C ARG A 618 13.81 5.31 -13.44
N PRO A 619 13.67 6.36 -12.62
CA PRO A 619 12.79 7.47 -12.93
C PRO A 619 13.31 8.25 -14.14
N ARG A 620 12.41 8.56 -15.08
CA ARG A 620 12.69 9.49 -16.19
C ARG A 620 12.87 10.89 -15.60
N GLN A 621 14.09 11.41 -15.67
CA GLN A 621 14.33 12.85 -15.57
C GLN A 621 13.68 13.54 -16.78
N THR A 622 12.78 14.48 -16.50
CA THR A 622 12.20 15.41 -17.47
C THR A 622 13.25 16.46 -17.83
N GLY A 623 13.75 16.40 -19.06
CA GLY A 623 14.54 17.46 -19.69
C GLY A 623 13.63 18.39 -20.48
N VAL A 624 13.75 19.67 -20.16
CA VAL A 624 13.22 20.86 -20.83
C VAL A 624 13.43 20.83 -22.35
N PHE A 625 12.39 21.15 -23.11
CA PHE A 625 12.38 22.12 -24.22
C PHE A 625 10.96 22.64 -24.45
#